data_AF-A0A9X6AH96-F1
#
_entry.id   AF-A0A9X6AH96-F1
#
_cell.length_a   1.000
_cell.length_b   1.000
_cell.length_c   1.000
_cell.angle_alpha   90.00
_cell.angle_beta   90.00
_cell.angle_gamma   90.00
#
_symmetry.space_group_name_H-M   'P 1'
#
loop_
_entity.id
_entity.type
_entity.pdbx_description
1 polymer ?
#
loop_
_entity_poly.entity_id
_entity_poly.type
_entity_poly.pdbx_seq_one_letter_code
_entity_poly.pdbx_strand_id
1 'polypeptide(L)'
;DTPEKNKAIWAFPPAKPSSAAHISDPPVYDRGAMVLHKIRRTVGDDTFYDIIQGWAATHRHANASTADFTAYVEKKAPDKDFSGIWKDWLYGEGKPPRA
;
A
#
# COMPACT_ATOMS: atom_id res chain seq x y z
N ASP A 1 5.39 -13.96 -15.80
CA ASP A 1 4.41 -14.31 -14.74
C ASP A 1 3.65 -15.57 -15.08
N THR A 2 3.55 -16.50 -14.15
CA THR A 2 2.70 -17.69 -14.29
C THR A 2 1.28 -17.39 -13.78
N PRO A 3 0.23 -18.05 -14.32
CA PRO A 3 -1.15 -17.90 -13.84
C PRO A 3 -1.29 -18.14 -12.32
N GLU A 4 -0.52 -19.08 -11.78
CA GLU A 4 -0.51 -19.46 -10.38
C GLU A 4 0.04 -18.34 -9.50
N LYS A 5 1.14 -17.69 -9.93
CA LYS A 5 1.67 -16.50 -9.25
C LYS A 5 0.66 -15.37 -9.26
N ASN A 6 0.00 -15.14 -10.38
CA ASN A 6 -1.01 -14.09 -10.48
C ASN A 6 -2.18 -14.36 -9.52
N LYS A 7 -2.69 -15.59 -9.45
CA LYS A 7 -3.74 -15.97 -8.50
C LYS A 7 -3.31 -15.75 -7.04
N ALA A 8 -2.06 -16.09 -6.70
CA ALA A 8 -1.53 -15.93 -5.36
C ALA A 8 -1.44 -14.46 -4.91
N ILE A 9 -1.06 -13.54 -5.81
CA ILE A 9 -0.98 -12.09 -5.53
C ILE A 9 -2.33 -11.52 -5.07
N TRP A 10 -3.43 -12.03 -5.63
CA TRP A 10 -4.79 -11.51 -5.40
C TRP A 10 -5.59 -12.30 -4.35
N ALA A 11 -4.95 -13.19 -3.59
CA ALA A 11 -5.63 -14.09 -2.66
C ALA A 11 -6.33 -13.36 -1.49
N PHE A 12 -5.77 -12.26 -1.00
CA PHE A 12 -6.35 -11.44 0.07
C PHE A 12 -5.82 -9.99 0.00
N PRO A 13 -6.44 -9.03 0.73
CA PRO A 13 -5.96 -7.64 0.80
C PRO A 13 -4.67 -7.52 1.63
N PRO A 14 -3.65 -6.76 1.19
CA PRO A 14 -2.37 -6.65 1.90
C PRO A 14 -2.51 -6.10 3.33
N ALA A 15 -3.49 -5.22 3.59
CA ALA A 15 -3.73 -4.69 4.94
C ALA A 15 -4.55 -5.64 5.84
N LYS A 16 -5.02 -6.78 5.32
CA LYS A 16 -5.83 -7.74 6.06
C LYS A 16 -5.46 -9.19 5.69
N PRO A 17 -4.27 -9.67 6.09
CA PRO A 17 -3.93 -11.09 5.98
C PRO A 17 -4.99 -11.95 6.69
N SER A 18 -5.35 -13.08 6.10
CA SER A 18 -6.42 -13.93 6.65
C SER A 18 -6.01 -14.72 7.89
N SER A 19 -4.70 -14.85 8.16
CA SER A 19 -4.17 -15.40 9.42
C SER A 19 -2.71 -14.97 9.63
N ALA A 20 -2.17 -15.23 10.83
CA ALA A 20 -0.75 -15.02 11.12
C ALA A 20 0.18 -15.83 10.20
N ALA A 21 -0.26 -16.98 9.69
CA ALA A 21 0.52 -17.80 8.76
C ALA A 21 0.71 -17.12 7.39
N HIS A 22 -0.15 -16.15 7.04
CA HIS A 22 -0.16 -15.51 5.73
C HIS A 22 0.49 -14.11 5.72
N ILE A 23 1.10 -13.66 6.83
CA ILE A 23 1.72 -12.33 6.90
C ILE A 23 2.94 -12.17 5.99
N SER A 24 3.49 -13.28 5.50
CA SER A 24 4.64 -13.32 4.59
C SER A 24 4.29 -13.85 3.21
N ASP A 25 3.00 -13.98 2.89
CA ASP A 25 2.53 -14.46 1.59
C ASP A 25 2.62 -13.36 0.50
N PRO A 26 2.56 -13.75 -0.79
CA PRO A 26 2.72 -12.82 -1.91
C PRO A 26 1.88 -11.55 -1.88
N PRO A 27 0.59 -11.53 -1.45
CA PRO A 27 -0.19 -10.29 -1.41
C PRO A 27 0.45 -9.19 -0.56
N VAL A 28 1.09 -9.55 0.57
CA VAL A 28 1.71 -8.57 1.48
C VAL A 28 2.86 -7.85 0.78
N TYR A 29 3.70 -8.58 0.06
CA TYR A 29 4.86 -8.01 -0.63
C TYR A 29 4.49 -7.36 -1.97
N ASP A 30 3.83 -8.09 -2.85
CA ASP A 30 3.59 -7.64 -4.23
C ASP A 30 2.52 -6.54 -4.27
N ARG A 31 1.39 -6.72 -3.58
CA ARG A 31 0.35 -5.67 -3.55
C ARG A 31 0.76 -4.51 -2.65
N GLY A 32 1.51 -4.76 -1.58
CA GLY A 32 2.11 -3.69 -0.77
C GLY A 32 3.00 -2.76 -1.60
N ALA A 33 3.86 -3.33 -2.45
CA ALA A 33 4.67 -2.56 -3.39
C ALA A 33 3.80 -1.81 -4.44
N MET A 34 2.71 -2.42 -4.91
CA MET A 34 1.78 -1.74 -5.82
C MET A 34 1.08 -0.54 -5.17
N VAL A 35 0.71 -0.62 -3.88
CA VAL A 35 0.15 0.52 -3.14
C VAL A 35 1.14 1.67 -3.10
N LEU A 36 2.41 1.41 -2.75
CA LEU A 36 3.46 2.42 -2.76
C LEU A 36 3.67 3.03 -4.15
N HIS A 37 3.64 2.19 -5.20
CA HIS A 37 3.76 2.66 -6.56
C HIS A 37 2.57 3.53 -7.00
N LYS A 38 1.34 3.22 -6.55
CA LYS A 38 0.17 4.05 -6.82
C LYS A 38 0.27 5.41 -6.13
N ILE A 39 0.74 5.45 -4.88
CA ILE A 39 1.04 6.72 -4.19
C ILE A 39 2.05 7.52 -5.01
N ARG A 40 3.19 6.91 -5.41
CA ARG A 40 4.21 7.56 -6.25
C ARG A 40 3.64 8.16 -7.52
N ARG A 41 2.77 7.43 -8.23
CA ARG A 41 2.11 7.92 -9.45
C ARG A 41 1.15 9.08 -9.20
N THR A 42 0.51 9.15 -8.03
CA THR A 42 -0.42 10.22 -7.67
C THR A 42 0.28 11.51 -7.28
N VAL A 43 1.40 11.40 -6.54
CA VAL A 43 2.09 12.58 -5.96
C VAL A 43 3.33 13.03 -6.73
N GLY A 44 3.85 12.19 -7.64
CA GLY A 44 5.12 12.42 -8.33
C GLY A 44 6.32 11.92 -7.52
N ASP A 45 7.48 11.81 -8.17
CA ASP A 45 8.67 11.18 -7.59
C ASP A 45 9.23 11.96 -6.39
N ASP A 46 9.42 13.27 -6.52
CA ASP A 46 10.02 14.10 -5.46
C ASP A 46 9.18 14.06 -4.19
N THR A 47 7.88 14.35 -4.29
CA THR A 47 6.93 14.27 -3.17
C THR A 47 6.88 12.87 -2.57
N PHE A 48 6.96 11.81 -3.39
CA PHE A 48 6.96 10.44 -2.90
C PHE A 48 8.20 10.15 -2.05
N TYR A 49 9.39 10.56 -2.49
CA TYR A 49 10.62 10.39 -1.73
C TYR A 49 10.59 11.15 -0.41
N ASP A 50 10.08 12.39 -0.42
CA ASP A 50 9.88 13.18 0.80
C ASP A 50 8.93 12.49 1.79
N ILE A 51 7.84 11.89 1.28
CA ILE A 51 6.89 11.13 2.10
C ILE A 51 7.58 9.95 2.77
N ILE A 52 8.24 9.06 2.01
CA ILE A 52 8.79 7.82 2.58
C ILE A 52 9.98 8.08 3.51
N GLN A 53 10.83 9.06 3.21
CA GLN A 53 11.94 9.44 4.07
C GLN A 53 11.44 10.11 5.35
N GLY A 54 10.48 11.05 5.22
CA GLY A 54 9.87 11.71 6.37
C GLY A 54 9.09 10.74 7.25
N TRP A 55 8.41 9.74 6.67
CA TRP A 55 7.71 8.70 7.41
C TRP A 55 8.66 7.91 8.33
N ALA A 56 9.77 7.43 7.74
CA ALA A 56 10.79 6.68 8.46
C ALA A 56 11.49 7.53 9.55
N ALA A 57 11.71 8.82 9.30
CA ALA A 57 12.25 9.74 10.29
C ALA A 57 11.26 9.99 11.45
N THR A 58 9.97 10.19 11.14
CA THR A 58 8.93 10.50 12.12
C THR A 58 8.71 9.36 13.11
N HIS A 59 8.75 8.11 12.63
CA HIS A 59 8.49 6.92 13.44
C HIS A 59 9.78 6.18 13.83
N ARG A 60 10.93 6.85 13.77
CA ARG A 60 12.20 6.26 14.16
C ARG A 60 12.15 5.85 15.64
N HIS A 61 12.55 4.62 15.94
CA HIS A 61 12.51 4.03 17.29
C HIS A 61 11.10 3.89 17.88
N ALA A 62 10.06 3.94 17.04
CA ALA A 62 8.67 3.75 17.42
C ALA A 62 8.02 2.66 16.57
N ASN A 63 6.79 2.31 16.93
CA ASN A 63 5.92 1.47 16.14
C ASN A 63 4.88 2.34 15.42
N ALA A 64 4.37 1.86 14.31
CA ALA A 64 3.30 2.51 13.56
C ALA A 64 2.39 1.46 12.91
N SER A 65 1.16 1.85 12.64
CA SER A 65 0.17 1.03 11.97
C SER A 65 -0.05 1.46 10.51
N THR A 66 -0.79 0.64 9.76
CA THR A 66 -1.26 1.01 8.42
C THR A 66 -2.08 2.30 8.44
N ALA A 67 -2.90 2.52 9.47
CA ALA A 67 -3.73 3.73 9.58
C ALA A 67 -2.87 4.99 9.77
N ASP A 68 -1.80 4.88 10.55
CA ASP A 68 -0.84 5.97 10.73
C ASP A 68 -0.17 6.33 9.40
N PHE A 69 0.21 5.33 8.59
CA PHE A 69 0.83 5.57 7.28
C PHE A 69 -0.11 6.24 6.31
N THR A 70 -1.35 5.76 6.18
CA THR A 70 -2.32 6.37 5.25
C THR A 70 -2.65 7.81 5.65
N ALA A 71 -2.83 8.07 6.95
CA ALA A 71 -3.07 9.44 7.45
C ALA A 71 -1.86 10.36 7.22
N TYR A 72 -0.64 9.84 7.36
CA TYR A 72 0.58 10.60 7.08
C TYR A 72 0.69 10.97 5.59
N VAL A 73 0.38 10.04 4.68
CA VAL A 73 0.38 10.29 3.23
C VAL A 73 -0.64 11.39 2.87
N GLU A 74 -1.87 11.28 3.36
CA GLU A 74 -2.93 12.28 3.13
C GLU A 74 -2.54 13.65 3.68
N LYS A 75 -1.93 13.69 4.87
CA LYS A 75 -1.41 14.94 5.47
C LYS A 75 -0.31 15.59 4.63
N LYS A 76 0.51 14.79 3.94
CA LYS A 76 1.63 15.29 3.12
C LYS A 76 1.22 15.74 1.71
N ALA A 77 0.06 15.31 1.24
CA ALA A 77 -0.48 15.69 -0.07
C ALA A 77 -2.00 15.94 0.04
N PRO A 78 -2.43 16.99 0.76
CA PRO A 78 -3.85 17.22 1.09
C PRO A 78 -4.73 17.54 -0.12
N ASP A 79 -4.11 17.96 -1.22
CA ASP A 79 -4.70 18.28 -2.52
C ASP A 79 -4.81 17.05 -3.46
N LYS A 80 -4.49 15.85 -2.97
CA LYS A 80 -4.64 14.58 -3.69
C LYS A 80 -5.68 13.69 -3.02
N ASP A 81 -6.41 12.93 -3.84
CA ASP A 81 -7.35 11.91 -3.36
C ASP A 81 -6.69 10.51 -3.43
N PHE A 82 -6.60 9.86 -2.28
CA PHE A 82 -6.07 8.50 -2.14
C PHE A 82 -7.14 7.45 -1.86
N SER A 83 -8.42 7.85 -1.75
CA SER A 83 -9.53 6.97 -1.37
C SER A 83 -9.62 5.73 -2.26
N GLY A 84 -9.46 5.89 -3.58
CA GLY A 84 -9.42 4.78 -4.53
C GLY A 84 -8.22 3.85 -4.35
N ILE A 85 -7.06 4.38 -3.95
CA ILE A 85 -5.88 3.56 -3.66
C ILE A 85 -6.14 2.70 -2.42
N TRP A 86 -6.67 3.28 -1.35
CA TRP A 86 -6.98 2.55 -0.13
C TRP A 86 -8.05 1.50 -0.36
N LYS A 87 -9.15 1.91 -1.01
CA LYS A 87 -10.30 1.03 -1.28
C LYS A 87 -9.92 -0.15 -2.16
N ASP A 88 -9.25 0.09 -3.29
CA ASP A 88 -9.08 -0.96 -4.30
C ASP A 88 -7.77 -1.72 -4.13
N TRP A 89 -6.69 -1.04 -3.73
CA TRP A 89 -5.35 -1.63 -3.73
C TRP A 89 -4.92 -2.12 -2.35
N LEU A 90 -5.28 -1.41 -1.28
CA LEU A 90 -4.87 -1.74 0.09
C LEU A 90 -5.85 -2.67 0.81
N TYR A 91 -7.16 -2.36 0.75
CA TYR A 91 -8.21 -3.09 1.44
C TYR A 91 -9.09 -3.94 0.52
N GLY A 92 -9.02 -3.71 -0.79
CA GLY A 92 -9.85 -4.38 -1.78
C GLY A 92 -9.50 -5.85 -2.00
N GLU A 93 -10.53 -6.67 -2.20
CA GLU A 93 -10.37 -8.07 -2.58
C GLU A 93 -10.14 -8.23 -4.09
N GLY A 94 -9.34 -9.23 -4.46
CA GLY A 94 -9.07 -9.53 -5.85
C GLY A 94 -8.33 -8.41 -6.59
N LYS A 95 -8.26 -8.58 -7.90
CA LYS A 95 -7.63 -7.61 -8.81
C LYS A 95 -8.62 -6.49 -9.15
N PRO A 96 -8.26 -5.21 -8.98
CA PRO A 96 -9.09 -4.11 -9.44
C PRO A 96 -9.35 -4.19 -10.95
N PRO A 97 -10.54 -3.80 -11.43
CA PRO A 97 -10.81 -3.73 -12.86
C PRO A 97 -9.79 -2.80 -13.53
N ARG A 98 -9.50 -3.06 -14.82
CA ARG A 98 -8.75 -2.07 -15.60
C ARG A 98 -9.61 -0.81 -15.70
N ALA A 99 -9.00 0.33 -15.39
CA ALA A 99 -9.56 1.64 -15.72
C ALA A 99 -9.57 1.85 -17.23
#